data_AF-A0A0K0DG58-F1
#
_entry.id   AF-A0A0K0DG58-F1
#
_cell.length_a   1.000
_cell.length_b   1.000
_cell.length_c   1.000
_cell.angle_alpha   90.00
_cell.angle_beta   90.00
_cell.angle_gamma   90.00
#
_symmetry.space_group_name_H-M   'P 1'
#
loop_
_entity.id
_entity.type
_entity.pdbx_description
1 polymer ?
#
loop_
_entity_poly.entity_id
_entity_poly.type
_entity_poly.pdbx_seq_one_letter_code
_entity_poly.pdbx_strand_id
1 'polypeptide(L)'
;MPPHPGPFGQQLNPFAQQALFYGQQPQFAQATSGTDSRRGSHGATSMLPQTFDFPTSSTATAAVEEEAEKVCAVCGDRAVCFHYGARTCEGCKGFFKRTVQKASKYACAGNRNCPIEKRYRSRCQACRFQKCLNVGMVKESELFSDEHGDYGRKTEMIL
;
A
#
# COMPACT_ATOMS: atom_id res chain seq x y z
N MET A 1 67.98 -4.33 0.81
CA MET A 1 67.77 -3.48 -0.39
C MET A 1 66.51 -3.96 -1.09
N PRO A 2 65.39 -3.23 -1.04
CA PRO A 2 64.18 -3.56 -1.80
C PRO A 2 64.28 -3.05 -3.25
N PRO A 3 63.66 -3.75 -4.23
CA PRO A 3 63.65 -3.32 -5.63
C PRO A 3 62.64 -2.19 -5.88
N HIS A 4 63.00 -1.29 -6.79
CA HIS A 4 62.20 -0.17 -7.26
C HIS A 4 61.09 -0.64 -8.23
N PRO A 5 59.85 -0.11 -8.15
CA PRO A 5 58.89 -0.25 -9.22
C PRO A 5 59.15 0.79 -10.32
N GLY A 6 59.35 0.31 -11.55
CA GLY A 6 59.38 1.13 -12.76
C GLY A 6 57.97 1.57 -13.20
N PRO A 7 57.88 2.58 -14.10
CA PRO A 7 56.62 3.15 -14.58
C PRO A 7 56.08 2.39 -15.80
N PHE A 8 54.89 2.79 -16.27
CA PHE A 8 54.22 2.49 -17.55
C PHE A 8 52.90 1.72 -17.44
N GLY A 9 51.85 2.37 -17.96
CA GLY A 9 50.56 1.74 -18.23
C GLY A 9 49.36 2.67 -18.10
N GLN A 10 49.42 3.90 -18.63
CA GLN A 10 48.21 4.71 -18.81
C GLN A 10 47.36 4.07 -19.91
N GLN A 11 46.26 3.43 -19.51
CA GLN A 11 45.24 2.97 -20.43
C GLN A 11 44.29 4.15 -20.71
N LEU A 12 44.34 4.66 -21.94
CA LEU A 12 43.49 5.73 -22.43
C LEU A 12 42.03 5.25 -22.50
N ASN A 13 41.12 6.02 -21.91
CA ASN A 13 39.67 5.82 -21.98
C ASN A 13 39.15 6.12 -23.40
N PRO A 14 38.43 5.21 -24.07
CA PRO A 14 37.85 5.46 -25.39
C PRO A 14 36.44 6.13 -25.38
N PHE A 15 36.06 6.87 -24.34
CA PHE A 15 34.68 7.40 -24.19
C PHE A 15 34.54 8.92 -24.28
N ALA A 16 35.46 9.60 -24.96
CA ALA A 16 35.39 11.04 -25.20
C ALA A 16 35.19 11.33 -26.68
N GLN A 17 33.93 11.25 -27.17
CA GLN A 17 33.41 12.10 -28.26
C GLN A 17 31.94 11.77 -28.56
N GLN A 18 31.03 12.44 -27.86
CA GLN A 18 29.80 12.93 -28.50
C GLN A 18 29.12 13.98 -27.61
N ALA A 19 29.54 15.22 -27.79
CA ALA A 19 28.84 16.40 -27.31
C ALA A 19 29.01 17.50 -28.36
N LEU A 20 28.18 17.53 -29.41
CA LEU A 20 28.03 18.67 -30.32
C LEU A 20 26.66 18.70 -31.04
N PHE A 21 25.52 18.61 -30.33
CA PHE A 21 24.24 19.06 -30.91
C PHE A 21 23.23 19.42 -29.82
N TYR A 22 23.53 20.46 -29.05
CA TYR A 22 22.52 21.22 -28.30
C TYR A 22 22.68 22.70 -28.64
N GLY A 23 21.93 23.13 -29.66
CA GLY A 23 21.86 24.51 -30.11
C GLY A 23 20.68 24.70 -31.08
N GLN A 24 19.92 25.76 -30.83
CA GLN A 24 18.84 26.37 -31.63
C GLN A 24 17.38 25.88 -31.48
N GLN A 25 16.61 26.82 -30.92
CA GLN A 25 15.15 26.99 -30.71
C GLN A 25 14.31 27.01 -32.02
N PRO A 26 12.97 26.96 -31.96
CA PRO A 26 12.21 28.23 -31.93
C PRO A 26 10.98 28.27 -31.00
N GLN A 27 10.72 29.49 -30.52
CA GLN A 27 9.49 29.94 -29.88
C GLN A 27 8.35 30.01 -30.90
N PHE A 28 7.15 29.58 -30.50
CA PHE A 28 5.91 30.22 -30.95
C PHE A 28 4.97 30.36 -29.76
N ALA A 29 4.54 31.60 -29.56
CA ALA A 29 3.46 31.99 -28.67
C ALA A 29 2.11 31.58 -29.26
N GLN A 30 1.10 31.35 -28.41
CA GLN A 30 -0.06 32.26 -28.25
C GLN A 30 -1.17 31.63 -27.40
N ALA A 31 -1.92 32.52 -26.74
CA ALA A 31 -3.07 32.32 -25.85
C ALA A 31 -4.20 31.47 -26.49
N THR A 32 -5.09 30.84 -25.73
CA THR A 32 -6.36 31.48 -25.33
C THR A 32 -6.98 30.86 -24.07
N SER A 33 -7.72 31.73 -23.38
CA SER A 33 -8.66 31.54 -22.29
C SER A 33 -9.76 30.49 -22.54
N GLY A 34 -9.98 29.61 -21.56
CA GLY A 34 -11.18 28.77 -21.45
C GLY A 34 -11.72 28.79 -20.02
N THR A 35 -12.65 29.68 -19.74
CA THR A 35 -13.44 29.71 -18.50
C THR A 35 -14.58 28.70 -18.61
N ASP A 36 -14.55 27.58 -17.89
CA ASP A 36 -15.73 26.72 -17.75
C ASP A 36 -16.60 27.23 -16.59
N SER A 37 -17.69 27.89 -16.97
CA SER A 37 -18.81 28.24 -16.11
C SER A 37 -19.83 27.12 -16.15
N ARG A 38 -20.06 26.42 -15.03
CA ARG A 38 -21.33 25.74 -14.77
C ARG A 38 -21.90 26.18 -13.44
N ARG A 39 -22.58 27.33 -13.51
CA ARG A 39 -23.58 27.81 -12.57
C ARG A 39 -24.85 27.00 -12.78
N GLY A 40 -25.17 26.10 -11.87
CA GLY A 40 -26.49 25.48 -11.75
C GLY A 40 -27.24 26.13 -10.59
N SER A 41 -28.27 26.91 -10.91
CA SER A 41 -29.13 27.60 -9.96
C SER A 41 -30.58 27.34 -10.36
N HIS A 42 -31.26 26.44 -9.64
CA HIS A 42 -32.71 26.34 -9.65
C HIS A 42 -33.18 26.10 -8.22
N GLY A 43 -33.67 27.17 -7.59
CA GLY A 43 -34.59 27.06 -6.47
C GLY A 43 -36.01 26.96 -7.02
N ALA A 44 -36.78 26.02 -6.52
CA ALA A 44 -38.23 26.09 -6.49
C ALA A 44 -38.73 25.32 -5.25
N THR A 45 -39.46 26.06 -4.44
CA THR A 45 -40.24 25.68 -3.27
C THR A 45 -41.34 24.67 -3.62
N SER A 46 -41.58 23.65 -2.79
CA SER A 46 -42.94 23.23 -2.41
C SER A 46 -42.91 22.25 -1.22
N MET A 47 -43.86 22.46 -0.33
CA MET A 47 -44.06 21.81 0.96
C MET A 47 -44.57 20.36 0.82
N LEU A 48 -44.21 19.48 1.76
CA LEU A 48 -45.14 18.71 2.61
C LEU A 48 -44.36 17.81 3.60
N PRO A 49 -44.84 17.61 4.85
CA PRO A 49 -44.16 16.87 5.89
C PRO A 49 -44.60 15.40 5.89
N GLN A 50 -43.66 14.47 5.96
CA GLN A 50 -43.94 13.12 6.43
C GLN A 50 -42.89 12.73 7.46
N THR A 51 -43.27 12.94 8.71
CA THR A 51 -42.74 12.26 9.88
C THR A 51 -42.89 10.76 9.68
N PHE A 52 -41.77 10.08 9.48
CA PHE A 52 -41.67 8.66 9.79
C PHE A 52 -40.75 8.54 10.99
N ASP A 53 -41.34 8.69 12.17
CA ASP A 53 -40.79 8.19 13.41
C ASP A 53 -40.69 6.66 13.28
N PHE A 54 -39.56 6.18 12.78
CA PHE A 54 -39.21 4.77 12.88
C PHE A 54 -38.70 4.53 14.31
N PRO A 55 -39.38 3.71 15.12
CA PRO A 55 -38.84 3.27 16.38
C PRO A 55 -37.84 2.16 16.06
N THR A 56 -36.61 2.52 15.70
CA THR A 56 -35.52 1.54 15.72
C THR A 56 -35.16 1.30 17.17
N SER A 57 -35.97 0.46 17.82
CA SER A 57 -35.52 -0.42 18.87
C SER A 57 -34.26 -1.10 18.37
N SER A 58 -33.12 -0.68 18.91
CA SER A 58 -31.88 -1.43 18.82
C SER A 58 -31.18 -1.20 20.14
N THR A 59 -31.61 -2.01 21.10
CA THR A 59 -30.79 -2.58 22.16
C THR A 59 -29.38 -2.86 21.62
N ALA A 60 -28.52 -1.84 21.69
CA ALA A 60 -27.11 -1.94 21.39
C ALA A 60 -26.43 -2.59 22.60
N THR A 61 -26.55 -3.90 22.76
CA THR A 61 -25.88 -4.66 23.83
C THR A 61 -25.92 -6.17 23.55
N ALA A 62 -25.47 -6.63 22.37
CA ALA A 62 -25.22 -8.08 22.13
C ALA A 62 -24.37 -8.44 20.88
N ALA A 63 -23.47 -7.59 20.38
CA ALA A 63 -22.71 -7.88 19.15
C ALA A 63 -21.19 -7.61 19.27
N VAL A 64 -20.62 -7.72 20.47
CA VAL A 64 -19.21 -7.33 20.71
C VAL A 64 -18.20 -8.49 20.61
N GLU A 65 -18.62 -9.72 20.32
CA GLU A 65 -17.72 -10.88 20.38
C GLU A 65 -17.41 -11.56 19.03
N GLU A 66 -18.20 -11.34 17.96
CA GLU A 66 -17.96 -11.97 16.62
C GLU A 66 -17.27 -11.04 15.59
N GLU A 67 -17.19 -9.73 15.84
CA GLU A 67 -16.48 -8.79 14.94
C GLU A 67 -14.96 -8.80 15.12
N ALA A 68 -14.44 -9.38 16.22
CA ALA A 68 -13.01 -9.55 16.44
C ALA A 68 -12.35 -10.49 15.43
N GLU A 69 -13.13 -11.37 14.78
CA GLU A 69 -12.59 -12.31 13.81
C GLU A 69 -12.40 -11.74 12.40
N LYS A 70 -12.98 -10.58 12.09
CA LYS A 70 -12.99 -10.01 10.72
C LYS A 70 -12.08 -8.78 10.59
N VAL A 71 -10.97 -8.76 11.34
CA VAL A 71 -9.97 -7.67 11.32
C VAL A 71 -8.63 -8.11 10.71
N CYS A 72 -7.95 -7.16 10.07
CA CYS A 72 -6.64 -7.34 9.47
C CYS A 72 -5.57 -7.44 10.56
N ALA A 73 -4.88 -8.59 10.63
CA ALA A 73 -3.82 -8.82 11.62
C ALA A 73 -2.68 -7.79 11.55
N VAL A 74 -2.49 -7.13 10.40
CA VAL A 74 -1.43 -6.13 10.22
C VAL A 74 -1.83 -4.75 10.74
N CYS A 75 -3.02 -4.25 10.41
CA CYS A 75 -3.37 -2.84 10.66
C CYS A 75 -4.74 -2.61 11.31
N GLY A 76 -5.47 -3.66 11.66
CA GLY A 76 -6.79 -3.58 12.30
C GLY A 76 -7.92 -3.08 11.40
N ASP A 77 -7.71 -2.96 10.08
CA ASP A 77 -8.79 -2.62 9.14
C ASP A 77 -9.68 -3.85 8.86
N ARG A 78 -10.89 -3.66 8.32
CA ARG A 78 -11.80 -4.76 8.01
C ARG A 78 -11.18 -5.75 7.02
N ALA A 79 -11.25 -7.04 7.32
CA ALA A 79 -10.69 -8.13 6.54
C ALA A 79 -11.66 -9.32 6.49
N VAL A 80 -12.24 -9.56 5.33
CA VAL A 80 -13.26 -10.60 5.12
C VAL A 80 -12.62 -11.98 4.92
N CYS A 81 -11.48 -12.04 4.26
CA CYS A 81 -10.81 -13.28 3.91
C CYS A 81 -9.31 -13.24 4.20
N PHE A 82 -8.65 -14.30 3.77
CA PHE A 82 -7.25 -14.58 3.97
C PHE A 82 -6.43 -14.26 2.72
N HIS A 83 -5.24 -13.69 2.88
CA HIS A 83 -4.32 -13.41 1.79
C HIS A 83 -2.89 -13.77 2.20
N TYR A 84 -2.20 -14.54 1.36
CA TYR A 84 -0.80 -14.89 1.55
C TYR A 84 -0.51 -15.58 2.89
N GLY A 85 -1.43 -16.37 3.44
CA GLY A 85 -1.20 -17.01 4.75
C GLY A 85 -1.56 -16.17 5.99
N ALA A 86 -2.12 -14.96 5.85
CA ALA A 86 -2.78 -14.28 6.99
C ALA A 86 -4.11 -13.56 6.66
N ARG A 87 -4.99 -13.36 7.66
CA ARG A 87 -6.21 -12.55 7.52
C ARG A 87 -5.82 -11.09 7.40
N THR A 88 -5.97 -10.51 6.22
CA THR A 88 -5.53 -9.14 5.94
C THR A 88 -6.51 -8.40 5.05
N CYS A 89 -6.53 -7.07 5.16
CA CYS A 89 -7.31 -6.22 4.28
C CYS A 89 -6.63 -6.04 2.90
N GLU A 90 -7.39 -5.57 1.90
CA GLU A 90 -6.91 -5.29 0.54
C GLU A 90 -5.69 -4.36 0.49
N GLY A 91 -5.62 -3.38 1.39
CA GLY A 91 -4.48 -2.47 1.46
C GLY A 91 -3.17 -3.15 1.84
N CYS A 92 -3.22 -4.16 2.73
CA CYS A 92 -2.03 -4.92 3.16
C CYS A 92 -1.68 -6.01 2.17
N LYS A 93 -2.68 -6.69 1.58
CA LYS A 93 -2.50 -7.58 0.42
C LYS A 93 -1.74 -6.91 -0.72
N GLY A 94 -2.22 -5.76 -1.19
CA GLY A 94 -1.59 -5.05 -2.30
C GLY A 94 -0.19 -4.52 -1.97
N PHE A 95 0.03 -4.10 -0.73
CA PHE A 95 1.35 -3.69 -0.24
C PHE A 95 2.33 -4.87 -0.26
N PHE A 96 1.98 -5.98 0.38
CA PHE A 96 2.80 -7.20 0.44
C PHE A 96 3.16 -7.70 -0.97
N LYS A 97 2.17 -7.80 -1.86
CA LYS A 97 2.38 -8.20 -3.27
C LYS A 97 3.45 -7.34 -3.95
N ARG A 98 3.32 -6.00 -3.87
CA ARG A 98 4.27 -5.09 -4.53
C ARG A 98 5.66 -5.19 -3.90
N THR A 99 5.75 -5.32 -2.59
CA THR A 99 7.03 -5.44 -1.88
C THR A 99 7.77 -6.70 -2.31
N VAL A 100 7.09 -7.85 -2.30
CA VAL A 100 7.69 -9.14 -2.68
C VAL A 100 8.06 -9.18 -4.17
N GLN A 101 7.14 -8.76 -5.07
CA GLN A 101 7.39 -8.79 -6.52
C GLN A 101 8.56 -7.89 -6.94
N LYS A 102 8.72 -6.74 -6.30
CA LYS A 102 9.80 -5.79 -6.61
C LYS A 102 11.04 -5.99 -5.74
N ALA A 103 11.05 -7.01 -4.88
CA ALA A 103 12.07 -7.19 -3.84
C ALA A 103 12.42 -5.87 -3.12
N SER A 104 11.39 -5.08 -2.79
CA SER A 104 11.57 -3.71 -2.29
C SER A 104 12.22 -3.73 -0.91
N LYS A 105 13.31 -2.97 -0.76
CA LYS A 105 14.00 -2.76 0.51
C LYS A 105 13.55 -1.45 1.12
N TYR A 106 13.05 -1.50 2.34
CA TYR A 106 12.61 -0.31 3.08
C TYR A 106 13.50 -0.07 4.28
N ALA A 107 13.74 1.21 4.59
CA ALA A 107 14.40 1.64 5.82
C ALA A 107 13.38 2.32 6.75
N CYS A 108 13.46 2.01 8.04
CA CYS A 108 12.70 2.74 9.05
C CYS A 108 13.46 4.03 9.40
N ALA A 109 12.76 5.16 9.47
CA ALA A 109 13.32 6.43 9.91
C ALA A 109 13.42 6.56 11.44
N GLY A 110 12.80 5.64 12.20
CA GLY A 110 12.84 5.59 13.66
C GLY A 110 13.36 4.24 14.17
N ASN A 111 12.84 3.77 15.30
CA ASN A 111 13.40 2.64 16.05
C ASN A 111 12.86 1.27 15.62
N ARG A 112 12.41 1.13 14.36
CA ARG A 112 11.80 -0.11 13.81
C ARG A 112 10.58 -0.65 14.59
N ASN A 113 9.93 0.19 15.38
CA ASN A 113 8.77 -0.15 16.21
C ASN A 113 7.55 0.74 15.91
N CYS A 114 7.47 1.30 14.70
CA CYS A 114 6.40 2.22 14.34
C CYS A 114 5.03 1.53 14.46
N PRO A 115 4.02 2.18 15.09
CA PRO A 115 2.69 1.62 15.17
C PRO A 115 2.07 1.49 13.77
N ILE A 116 1.37 0.38 13.53
CA ILE A 116 0.74 0.07 12.24
C ILE A 116 -0.76 -0.07 12.44
N GLU A 117 -1.49 0.97 12.07
CA GLU A 117 -2.96 1.05 12.12
C GLU A 117 -3.52 1.60 10.80
N LYS A 118 -4.82 1.41 10.54
CA LYS A 118 -5.49 1.81 9.30
C LYS A 118 -5.13 3.22 8.83
N ARG A 119 -5.19 4.21 9.73
CA ARG A 119 -5.01 5.64 9.41
C ARG A 119 -3.59 5.97 8.95
N TYR A 120 -2.56 5.30 9.47
CA TYR A 120 -1.17 5.73 9.28
C TYR A 120 -0.18 4.59 8.99
N ARG A 121 -0.67 3.39 8.64
CA ARG A 121 0.14 2.25 8.19
C ARG A 121 1.09 2.59 7.03
N SER A 122 0.79 3.61 6.23
CA SER A 122 1.65 4.04 5.11
C SER A 122 2.87 4.86 5.53
N ARG A 123 2.95 5.35 6.77
CA ARG A 123 4.06 6.20 7.24
C ARG A 123 5.40 5.47 7.29
N CYS A 124 5.41 4.19 7.66
CA CYS A 124 6.63 3.39 7.71
C CYS A 124 6.46 2.07 6.99
N GLN A 125 6.97 2.01 5.76
CA GLN A 125 6.91 0.80 4.92
C GLN A 125 7.73 -0.35 5.52
N ALA A 126 8.88 -0.05 6.15
CA ALA A 126 9.72 -1.04 6.80
C ALA A 126 8.98 -1.78 7.94
N CYS A 127 8.44 -1.03 8.91
CA CYS A 127 7.69 -1.63 10.03
C CYS A 127 6.41 -2.32 9.56
N ARG A 128 5.73 -1.77 8.54
CA ARG A 128 4.56 -2.39 7.95
C ARG A 128 4.89 -3.75 7.34
N PHE A 129 5.96 -3.83 6.55
CA PHE A 129 6.36 -5.08 5.91
C PHE A 129 6.86 -6.09 6.94
N GLN A 130 7.62 -5.64 7.93
CA GLN A 130 8.01 -6.49 9.06
C GLN A 130 6.79 -7.09 9.76
N LYS A 131 5.76 -6.28 10.03
CA LYS A 131 4.52 -6.78 10.64
C LYS A 131 3.78 -7.75 9.73
N CYS A 132 3.79 -7.56 8.41
CA CYS A 132 3.26 -8.55 7.46
C CYS A 132 3.93 -9.92 7.62
N LEU A 133 5.26 -9.96 7.68
CA LEU A 133 6.01 -11.21 7.88
C LEU A 133 5.70 -11.83 9.25
N ASN A 134 5.67 -11.02 10.31
CA ASN A 134 5.42 -11.51 11.67
C ASN A 134 4.03 -12.14 11.86
N VAL A 135 3.02 -11.73 11.08
CA VAL A 135 1.68 -12.35 11.12
C VAL A 135 1.55 -13.55 10.19
N GLY A 136 2.65 -14.00 9.56
CA GLY A 136 2.66 -15.17 8.68
C GLY A 136 2.32 -14.88 7.22
N MET A 137 2.44 -13.64 6.73
CA MET A 137 2.32 -13.40 5.29
C MET A 137 3.56 -13.94 4.56
N VAL A 138 3.37 -14.91 3.67
CA VAL A 138 4.44 -15.57 2.90
C VAL A 138 4.14 -15.57 1.40
N LYS A 139 5.17 -15.78 0.57
CA LYS A 139 4.96 -15.96 -0.86
C LYS A 139 4.37 -17.35 -1.11
N GLU A 140 3.42 -17.46 -2.03
CA GLU A 140 2.75 -18.73 -2.37
C GLU A 140 3.72 -19.90 -2.65
N SER A 141 4.89 -19.60 -3.24
CA SER A 141 5.93 -20.61 -3.53
C SER A 141 6.60 -21.22 -2.30
N GLU A 142 6.40 -20.64 -1.12
CA GLU A 142 7.02 -21.04 0.15
C GLU A 142 6.04 -21.84 1.03
N LEU A 143 4.79 -22.05 0.58
CA LEU A 143 3.72 -22.75 1.33
C LEU A 143 3.84 -24.29 1.33
N PHE A 144 4.95 -24.87 0.86
CA PHE A 144 5.10 -26.32 0.67
C PHE A 144 5.98 -27.03 1.71
N SER A 145 6.22 -26.43 2.87
CA SER A 145 6.97 -27.10 3.94
C SER A 145 6.30 -26.81 5.28
N ASP A 146 5.89 -27.89 5.94
CA ASP A 146 5.55 -27.98 7.36
C ASP A 146 4.10 -27.70 7.78
N GLU A 147 3.47 -28.82 8.09
CA GLU A 147 2.21 -29.06 8.78
C GLU A 147 2.14 -28.27 10.12
N HIS A 148 1.79 -26.99 10.07
CA HIS A 148 1.22 -26.26 11.21
C HIS A 148 -0.20 -25.86 10.84
N GLY A 149 -1.09 -26.83 11.02
CA GLY A 149 -2.51 -26.71 10.75
C GLY A 149 -3.21 -25.69 11.64
N ASP A 150 -3.76 -24.65 11.02
CA ASP A 150 -5.10 -24.11 11.29
C ASP A 150 -5.45 -23.00 10.27
N TYR A 151 -5.32 -23.29 8.97
CA TYR A 151 -5.75 -22.35 7.91
C TYR A 151 -6.96 -22.88 7.11
N GLY A 152 -7.56 -23.97 7.60
CA GLY A 152 -8.53 -24.79 6.90
C GLY A 152 -9.81 -25.11 7.68
N ARG A 153 -10.13 -24.40 8.77
CA ARG A 153 -11.38 -24.63 9.51
C ARG A 153 -12.21 -23.34 9.65
N LYS A 154 -12.75 -22.85 8.53
CA LYS A 154 -13.93 -21.95 8.51
C LYS A 154 -14.65 -21.86 7.16
N THR A 155 -14.52 -22.87 6.31
CA THR A 155 -15.38 -23.05 5.12
C THR A 155 -16.59 -23.97 5.37
N GLU A 156 -16.79 -24.46 6.59
CA GLU A 156 -18.02 -25.16 6.99
C GLU A 156 -18.63 -24.53 8.25
N MET A 157 -19.45 -23.50 8.04
CA MET A 157 -20.54 -23.13 8.97
C MET A 157 -21.56 -22.28 8.21
N ILE A 158 -22.06 -22.82 7.10
CA ILE A 158 -23.37 -22.43 6.56
C ILE A 158 -24.17 -23.74 6.53
N LEU A 159 -24.89 -23.99 7.62
CA LEU A 159 -26.14 -24.76 7.57
C LEU A 159 -27.27 -23.76 7.30
#